data_AF-A0A966K6Q0-F1
#
_entry.id   AF-A0A966K6Q0-F1
#
_cell.length_a   1.000
_cell.length_b   1.000
_cell.length_c   1.000
_cell.angle_alpha   90.00
_cell.angle_beta   90.00
_cell.angle_gamma   90.00
#
_symmetry.space_group_name_H-M   'P 1'
#
loop_
_entity.id
_entity.type
_entity.pdbx_description
1 polymer ?
#
loop_
_entity_poly.entity_id
_entity_poly.type
_entity_poly.pdbx_seq_one_letter_code
_entity_poly.pdbx_strand_id
1 'polypeptide(L)'
;MSGGIVTLKSIDNRKASVSKLKNSQDRNLAIEQSFYTTKLTEKQKKFVSLIAGDLSLIEAYEQAYETSSTKKVMSISANALMKNPKILRAIELKKVEHQASKTIALEQQKLHMHLANELMELSKKVEDEKIRLRILEMLFEISKKITY
;
A
#
# COMPACT_ATOMS: atom_id res chain seq x y z
N MET A 1 -36.33 36.16 -28.51
CA MET A 1 -35.11 35.50 -27.99
C MET A 1 -35.52 34.12 -27.52
N SER A 2 -35.16 33.07 -28.28
CA SER A 2 -35.59 31.69 -28.04
C SER A 2 -34.35 30.87 -27.70
N GLY A 3 -34.24 30.47 -26.43
CA GLY A 3 -33.17 29.60 -25.93
C GLY A 3 -33.66 28.15 -25.91
N GLY A 4 -33.33 27.39 -26.95
CA GLY A 4 -33.62 25.96 -27.06
C GLY A 4 -32.62 25.12 -26.28
N ILE A 5 -33.15 24.20 -25.47
CA ILE A 5 -32.43 23.14 -24.76
C ILE A 5 -31.82 22.18 -25.80
N VAL A 6 -30.51 21.92 -25.73
CA VAL A 6 -29.85 20.89 -26.54
C VAL A 6 -29.42 19.73 -25.64
N THR A 7 -29.97 18.57 -26.00
CA THR A 7 -29.89 17.25 -25.38
C THR A 7 -28.47 16.68 -25.40
N LEU A 8 -28.07 16.05 -24.30
CA LEU A 8 -26.88 15.19 -24.18
C LEU A 8 -26.97 14.02 -25.17
N LYS A 9 -26.12 14.02 -26.21
CA LYS A 9 -25.84 12.82 -27.01
C LYS A 9 -24.63 12.10 -26.42
N SER A 10 -24.86 10.86 -25.97
CA SER A 10 -23.85 9.85 -25.74
C SER A 10 -22.87 9.80 -26.91
N ILE A 11 -21.57 9.84 -26.61
CA ILE A 11 -20.52 9.52 -27.56
C ILE A 11 -19.83 8.25 -27.03
N ASP A 12 -20.40 7.12 -27.43
CA ASP A 12 -19.63 5.92 -27.69
C ASP A 12 -18.70 6.21 -28.88
N ASN A 13 -17.40 6.19 -28.67
CA ASN A 13 -16.44 6.12 -29.76
C ASN A 13 -15.25 5.24 -29.35
N ARG A 14 -15.48 3.92 -29.32
CA ARG A 14 -14.41 2.95 -29.57
C ARG A 14 -14.18 2.93 -31.07
N LYS A 15 -12.90 3.00 -31.47
CA LYS A 15 -12.34 2.90 -32.85
C LYS A 15 -12.15 4.26 -33.56
N ALA A 16 -11.12 4.98 -33.15
CA ALA A 16 -10.45 5.95 -34.03
C ALA A 16 -8.94 5.69 -34.02
N SER A 17 -8.51 4.96 -35.06
CA SER A 17 -7.27 5.15 -35.82
C SER A 17 -5.95 5.32 -35.05
N VAL A 18 -5.23 4.20 -34.86
CA VAL A 18 -3.80 4.13 -34.50
C VAL A 18 -2.89 4.77 -35.58
N SER A 19 -3.43 5.25 -36.70
CA SER A 19 -2.68 5.67 -37.89
C SER A 19 -2.28 7.15 -37.96
N LYS A 20 -2.44 7.97 -36.91
CA LYS A 20 -2.04 9.40 -36.94
C LYS A 20 -1.31 9.93 -35.69
N LEU A 21 -0.41 9.15 -35.10
CA LEU A 21 0.52 9.69 -34.08
C LEU A 21 1.83 10.10 -34.75
N LYS A 22 2.02 11.42 -34.93
CA LYS A 22 3.17 12.05 -35.61
C LYS A 22 4.38 12.31 -34.71
N ASN A 23 4.38 11.89 -33.44
CA ASN A 23 5.51 12.11 -32.54
C ASN A 23 5.88 10.84 -31.77
N SER A 24 7.17 10.52 -31.69
CA SER A 24 7.69 9.35 -30.97
C SER A 24 7.42 9.43 -29.46
N GLN A 25 7.40 10.64 -28.89
CA GLN A 25 7.04 10.90 -27.50
C GLN A 25 5.57 10.59 -27.19
N ASP A 26 4.63 10.97 -28.06
CA ASP A 26 3.20 10.69 -27.85
C ASP A 26 2.89 9.19 -27.96
N ARG A 27 3.63 8.47 -28.82
CA ARG A 27 3.55 7.00 -28.87
C ARG A 27 4.09 6.38 -27.59
N ASN A 28 5.22 6.85 -27.05
CA ASN A 28 5.76 6.34 -25.81
C ASN A 28 4.84 6.61 -24.61
N LEU A 29 4.23 7.80 -24.53
CA LEU A 29 3.26 8.14 -23.49
C LEU A 29 1.98 7.29 -23.58
N ALA A 30 1.46 7.08 -24.79
CA ALA A 30 0.30 6.23 -25.02
C ALA A 30 0.60 4.75 -24.75
N ILE A 31 1.82 4.29 -25.05
CA ILE A 31 2.31 2.95 -24.74
C ILE A 31 2.40 2.78 -23.22
N GLU A 32 3.03 3.71 -22.51
CA GLU A 32 3.09 3.73 -21.04
C GLU A 32 1.69 3.69 -20.42
N GLN A 33 0.76 4.52 -20.87
CA GLN A 33 -0.61 4.52 -20.35
C GLN A 33 -1.38 3.24 -20.70
N SER A 34 -1.21 2.68 -21.90
CA SER A 34 -1.88 1.45 -22.32
C SER A 34 -1.39 0.22 -21.55
N PHE A 35 -0.09 0.20 -21.18
CA PHE A 35 0.47 -0.87 -20.35
C PHE A 35 -0.24 -0.92 -19.01
N TYR A 36 -0.67 0.17 -18.38
CA TYR A 36 -1.30 0.12 -17.05
C TYR A 36 -2.81 -0.16 -17.04
N THR A 37 -3.44 -0.40 -18.20
CA THR A 37 -4.91 -0.58 -18.26
C THR A 37 -5.40 -1.95 -17.77
N THR A 38 -4.62 -3.02 -17.94
CA THR A 38 -5.00 -4.34 -17.40
C THR A 38 -4.60 -4.47 -15.93
N LYS A 39 -5.61 -4.70 -15.09
CA LYS A 39 -5.51 -4.86 -13.63
C LYS A 39 -4.74 -6.14 -13.27
N LEU A 40 -3.94 -6.10 -12.20
CA LEU A 40 -3.28 -7.31 -11.67
C LEU A 40 -4.32 -8.34 -11.22
N THR A 41 -4.04 -9.62 -11.46
CA THR A 41 -4.87 -10.72 -10.95
C THR A 41 -4.72 -10.85 -9.43
N GLU A 42 -5.65 -11.52 -8.76
CA GLU A 42 -5.57 -11.74 -7.31
C GLU A 42 -4.29 -12.50 -6.90
N LYS A 43 -3.86 -13.49 -7.69
CA LYS A 43 -2.59 -14.20 -7.46
C LYS A 43 -1.39 -13.26 -7.58
N GLN A 44 -1.38 -12.38 -8.58
CA GLN A 44 -0.31 -11.39 -8.74
C GLN A 44 -0.30 -10.36 -7.61
N LYS A 45 -1.47 -9.92 -7.14
CA LYS A 45 -1.57 -9.04 -5.97
C LYS A 45 -1.03 -9.72 -4.72
N LYS A 46 -1.40 -10.99 -4.48
CA LYS A 46 -0.88 -11.79 -3.36
C LYS A 46 0.64 -11.90 -3.45
N PHE A 47 1.18 -12.22 -4.63
CA PHE A 47 2.62 -12.26 -4.89
C PHE A 47 3.31 -10.91 -4.56
N VAL A 48 2.76 -9.80 -5.06
CA VAL A 48 3.27 -8.44 -4.79
C VAL A 48 3.30 -8.15 -3.29
N SER A 49 2.21 -8.43 -2.57
CA SER A 49 2.13 -8.20 -1.12
C SER A 49 3.15 -9.02 -0.34
N LEU A 50 3.38 -10.27 -0.73
CA LEU A 50 4.35 -11.15 -0.07
C LEU A 50 5.79 -10.68 -0.30
N ILE A 51 6.14 -10.27 -1.52
CA ILE A 51 7.47 -9.69 -1.81
C ILE A 51 7.68 -8.35 -1.10
N ALA A 52 6.64 -7.53 -0.99
CA ALA A 52 6.70 -6.28 -0.23
C ALA A 52 6.79 -6.50 1.29
N GLY A 53 6.46 -7.70 1.78
CA GLY A 53 6.66 -8.17 3.15
C GLY A 53 7.97 -8.95 3.35
N ASP A 54 8.93 -8.79 2.44
CA ASP A 54 10.29 -9.36 2.52
C ASP A 54 10.39 -10.90 2.41
N LEU A 55 9.37 -11.59 1.90
CA LEU A 55 9.50 -13.01 1.55
C LEU A 55 10.40 -13.21 0.33
N SER A 56 11.07 -14.35 0.26
CA SER A 56 11.85 -14.70 -0.92
C SER A 56 10.95 -14.90 -2.15
N LEU A 57 11.52 -14.72 -3.35
CA LEU A 57 10.80 -14.90 -4.62
C LEU A 57 10.13 -16.27 -4.74
N ILE A 58 10.79 -17.31 -4.25
CA ILE A 58 10.29 -18.68 -4.33
C ILE A 58 9.13 -18.87 -3.36
N GLU A 59 9.29 -18.46 -2.10
CA GLU A 59 8.24 -18.58 -1.07
C GLU A 59 7.01 -17.75 -1.41
N ALA A 60 7.22 -16.51 -1.90
CA ALA A 60 6.13 -15.66 -2.32
C ALA A 60 5.36 -16.27 -3.51
N TYR A 61 6.06 -16.89 -4.46
CA TYR A 61 5.43 -17.56 -5.59
C TYR A 61 4.66 -18.82 -5.14
N GLU A 62 5.28 -19.64 -4.30
CA GLU A 62 4.69 -20.83 -3.71
C GLU A 62 3.37 -20.50 -3.00
N GLN A 63 3.39 -19.50 -2.11
CA GLN A 63 2.19 -19.09 -1.36
C GLN A 63 1.15 -18.37 -2.24
N ALA A 64 1.57 -17.58 -3.23
CA ALA A 64 0.63 -16.85 -4.07
C ALA A 64 -0.09 -17.74 -5.09
N TYR A 65 0.60 -18.77 -5.58
CA TYR A 65 0.09 -19.67 -6.62
C TYR A 65 -0.31 -21.05 -6.10
N GLU A 66 -0.01 -21.36 -4.84
CA GLU A 66 -0.37 -22.60 -4.14
C GLU A 66 0.12 -23.83 -4.92
N THR A 67 1.39 -23.76 -5.38
CA THR A 67 2.00 -24.77 -6.25
C THR A 67 2.92 -25.69 -5.47
N SER A 68 2.89 -26.98 -5.80
CA SER A 68 3.83 -28.00 -5.29
C SER A 68 4.98 -28.30 -6.25
N SER A 69 5.23 -27.39 -7.21
CA SER A 69 6.30 -27.52 -8.19
C SER A 69 7.69 -27.54 -7.54
N THR A 70 8.69 -28.04 -8.26
CA THR A 70 10.07 -27.98 -7.77
C THR A 70 10.55 -26.53 -7.61
N LYS A 71 11.45 -26.30 -6.65
CA LYS A 71 12.04 -24.96 -6.40
C LYS A 71 12.64 -24.31 -7.65
N LYS A 72 13.22 -25.13 -8.55
CA LYS A 72 13.79 -24.65 -9.83
C LYS A 72 12.71 -24.05 -10.75
N VAL A 73 11.57 -24.73 -10.90
CA VAL A 73 10.46 -24.26 -11.73
C VAL A 73 9.80 -23.01 -11.12
N MET A 74 9.62 -23.00 -9.79
CA MET A 74 9.11 -21.83 -9.08
C MET A 74 10.02 -20.62 -9.26
N SER A 75 11.33 -20.79 -9.15
CA SER A 75 12.31 -19.72 -9.38
C SER A 75 12.21 -19.13 -10.79
N ILE A 76 12.13 -19.98 -11.84
CA ILE A 76 11.98 -19.51 -13.22
C ILE A 76 10.68 -18.71 -13.39
N SER A 77 9.58 -19.21 -12.83
CA SER A 77 8.26 -18.59 -12.95
C SER A 77 8.17 -17.26 -12.19
N ALA A 78 8.71 -17.21 -10.97
CA ALA A 78 8.81 -15.99 -10.17
C ALA A 78 9.68 -14.94 -10.87
N ASN A 79 10.83 -15.34 -11.43
CA ASN A 79 11.68 -14.44 -12.21
C ASN A 79 10.98 -13.90 -13.46
N ALA A 80 10.13 -14.71 -14.12
CA ALA A 80 9.32 -14.23 -15.24
C ALA A 80 8.31 -13.15 -14.80
N LEU A 81 7.68 -13.30 -13.61
CA LEU A 81 6.80 -12.26 -13.05
C LEU A 81 7.56 -10.98 -12.73
N MET A 82 8.79 -11.08 -12.23
CA MET A 82 9.65 -9.91 -11.94
C MET A 82 10.08 -9.14 -13.18
N LYS A 83 9.95 -9.71 -14.38
CA LYS A 83 10.16 -8.99 -15.65
C LYS A 83 8.94 -8.17 -16.07
N ASN A 84 7.79 -8.34 -15.42
CA ASN A 84 6.59 -7.58 -15.73
C ASN A 84 6.66 -6.19 -15.06
N PRO A 85 6.71 -5.09 -15.83
CA PRO A 85 6.86 -3.73 -15.28
C PRO A 85 5.70 -3.34 -14.34
N LYS A 86 4.51 -3.93 -14.50
CA LYS A 86 3.38 -3.69 -13.59
C LYS A 86 3.61 -4.28 -12.21
N ILE A 87 4.17 -5.49 -12.16
CA ILE A 87 4.45 -6.17 -10.90
C ILE A 87 5.55 -5.41 -10.17
N LEU A 88 6.61 -5.01 -10.87
CA LEU A 88 7.68 -4.18 -10.30
C LEU A 88 7.13 -2.88 -9.69
N ARG A 89 6.35 -2.12 -10.47
CA ARG A 89 5.73 -0.88 -9.99
C ARG A 89 4.81 -1.12 -8.80
N ALA A 90 4.03 -2.20 -8.82
CA ALA A 90 3.13 -2.54 -7.71
C ALA A 90 3.90 -2.94 -6.44
N ILE A 91 5.02 -3.65 -6.56
CA ILE A 91 5.92 -3.96 -5.43
C ILE A 91 6.48 -2.67 -4.83
N GLU A 92 6.97 -1.76 -5.66
CA GLU A 92 7.53 -0.50 -5.20
C GLU A 92 6.50 0.34 -4.43
N LEU A 93 5.30 0.52 -5.00
CA LEU A 93 4.20 1.20 -4.33
C LEU A 93 3.85 0.54 -3.00
N LYS A 94 3.79 -0.80 -2.97
CA LYS A 94 3.43 -1.54 -1.76
C LYS A 94 4.50 -1.43 -0.68
N LYS A 95 5.78 -1.40 -1.05
CA LYS A 95 6.89 -1.16 -0.12
C LYS A 95 6.83 0.23 0.50
N VAL A 96 6.49 1.25 -0.30
CA VAL A 96 6.28 2.61 0.21
C VAL A 96 5.11 2.65 1.20
N GLU A 97 3.99 1.99 0.90
CA GLU A 97 2.85 1.87 1.83
C GLU A 97 3.23 1.16 3.15
N HIS A 98 3.97 0.05 3.07
CA HIS A 98 4.44 -0.68 4.25
C HIS A 98 5.38 0.18 5.10
N GLN A 99 6.31 0.89 4.45
CA GLN A 99 7.24 1.76 5.15
C GLN A 99 6.52 2.94 5.82
N ALA A 100 5.57 3.57 5.13
CA ALA A 100 4.74 4.63 5.71
C ALA A 100 3.95 4.12 6.94
N SER A 101 3.35 2.94 6.82
CA SER A 101 2.62 2.31 7.93
C SER A 101 3.53 2.01 9.12
N LYS A 102 4.74 1.50 8.88
CA LYS A 102 5.75 1.24 9.90
C LYS A 102 6.21 2.53 10.60
N THR A 103 6.42 3.60 9.83
CA THR A 103 6.79 4.91 10.38
C THR A 103 5.69 5.45 11.29
N ILE A 104 4.44 5.41 10.85
CA ILE A 104 3.28 5.85 11.66
C ILE A 104 3.19 5.05 12.96
N ALA A 105 3.32 3.72 12.89
CA ALA A 105 3.31 2.87 14.08
C ALA A 105 4.44 3.23 15.06
N LEU A 106 5.65 3.46 14.56
CA LEU A 106 6.80 3.88 15.39
C LEU A 106 6.58 5.26 16.01
N GLU A 107 6.00 6.22 15.28
CA GLU A 107 5.67 7.55 15.80
C GLU A 107 4.61 7.48 16.89
N GLN A 108 3.56 6.68 16.71
CA GLN A 108 2.54 6.43 17.71
C GLN A 108 3.12 5.80 18.97
N GLN A 109 4.01 4.82 18.82
CA GLN A 109 4.71 4.20 19.95
C GLN A 109 5.55 5.22 20.72
N LYS A 110 6.32 6.06 20.01
CA LYS A 110 7.11 7.14 20.63
C LYS A 110 6.22 8.13 21.40
N LEU A 111 5.08 8.52 20.83
CA LEU A 111 4.12 9.41 21.47
C LEU A 111 3.55 8.78 22.74
N HIS A 112 3.13 7.51 22.70
CA HIS A 112 2.63 6.79 23.87
C HIS A 112 3.68 6.71 24.98
N MET A 113 4.94 6.41 24.64
CA MET A 113 6.05 6.39 25.61
C MET A 113 6.30 7.78 26.22
N HIS A 114 6.29 8.83 25.41
CA HIS A 114 6.47 10.20 25.89
C HIS A 114 5.34 10.60 26.85
N LEU A 115 4.08 10.37 26.47
CA LEU A 115 2.92 10.64 27.32
C LEU A 115 2.97 9.84 28.64
N ALA A 116 3.38 8.57 28.60
CA ALA A 116 3.53 7.76 29.80
C ALA A 116 4.58 8.34 30.75
N ASN A 117 5.72 8.81 30.22
CA ASN A 117 6.76 9.44 31.03
C ASN A 117 6.27 10.73 31.69
N GLU A 118 5.62 11.62 30.93
CA GLU A 118 5.08 12.89 31.47
C GLU A 118 4.02 12.64 32.55
N LEU A 119 3.10 11.68 32.32
CA LEU A 119 2.07 11.33 33.29
C LEU A 119 2.66 10.70 34.56
N MET A 120 3.71 9.87 34.44
CA MET A 120 4.41 9.29 35.59
C MET A 120 5.11 10.36 36.43
N GLU A 121 5.72 11.37 35.79
CA GLU A 121 6.31 12.50 36.50
C GLU A 121 5.26 13.39 37.15
N LEU A 122 4.10 13.58 36.50
CA LEU A 122 2.99 14.34 37.07
C LEU A 122 2.38 13.62 38.27
N SER A 123 2.17 12.30 38.22
CA SER A 123 1.57 11.54 39.33
C SER A 123 2.37 11.63 40.62
N LYS A 124 3.70 11.84 40.52
CA LYS A 124 4.59 12.03 41.68
C LYS A 124 4.44 13.41 42.33
N LYS A 125 3.98 14.41 41.58
CA LYS A 125 3.90 15.82 42.00
C LYS A 125 2.51 16.25 42.45
N VAL A 126 1.47 15.49 42.09
CA VAL A 126 0.08 15.79 42.42
C VAL A 126 -0.25 15.31 43.83
N GLU A 127 -0.72 16.24 44.68
CA GLU A 127 -1.18 15.95 46.03
C GLU A 127 -2.65 15.46 46.08
N ASP A 128 -3.48 15.88 45.12
CA ASP A 128 -4.89 15.47 45.04
C ASP A 128 -5.01 14.00 44.61
N GLU A 129 -5.50 13.16 45.53
CA GLU A 129 -5.66 11.73 45.32
C GLU A 129 -6.55 11.37 44.12
N LYS A 130 -7.62 12.12 43.87
CA LYS A 130 -8.54 11.84 42.76
C LYS A 130 -7.86 12.10 41.43
N ILE A 131 -7.09 13.18 41.35
CA ILE A 131 -6.31 13.50 40.14
C ILE A 131 -5.20 12.46 39.95
N ARG A 132 -4.51 12.07 41.03
CA ARG A 132 -3.47 11.04 40.97
C ARG A 132 -4.02 9.68 40.49
N LEU A 133 -5.16 9.24 41.02
CA LEU A 133 -5.82 8.02 40.58
C LEU A 133 -6.17 8.08 39.10
N ARG A 134 -6.71 9.21 38.62
CA ARG A 134 -7.03 9.40 37.21
C ARG A 134 -5.79 9.32 36.31
N ILE A 135 -4.66 9.86 36.75
CA ILE A 135 -3.38 9.75 36.04
C ILE A 135 -2.93 8.29 35.94
N LEU A 136 -3.03 7.53 37.04
CA LEU A 136 -2.69 6.11 37.06
C LEU A 136 -3.59 5.27 36.14
N GLU A 137 -4.88 5.59 36.07
CA GLU A 137 -5.81 4.98 35.10
C GLU A 137 -5.37 5.24 33.65
N MET A 138 -5.01 6.50 33.33
CA MET A 138 -4.52 6.85 31.99
C MET A 138 -3.21 6.13 31.65
N LEU A 139 -2.30 5.99 32.61
CA LEU A 139 -1.06 5.22 32.45
C LEU A 139 -1.35 3.74 32.15
N PHE A 140 -2.34 3.15 32.83
CA PHE A 140 -2.76 1.77 32.57
C PHE A 140 -3.37 1.60 31.16
N GLU A 141 -4.15 2.57 30.67
CA GLU A 141 -4.67 2.51 29.29
C GLU A 141 -3.57 2.68 28.24
N ILE A 142 -2.56 3.51 28.52
CA ILE A 142 -1.41 3.66 27.63
C ILE A 142 -0.55 2.38 27.60
N SER A 143 -0.35 1.71 28.75
CA SER A 143 0.46 0.49 28.80
C SER A 143 -0.10 -0.61 27.89
N LYS A 144 -1.43 -0.77 27.86
CA LYS A 144 -2.12 -1.68 26.92
C LYS A 144 -1.84 -1.41 25.45
N LYS A 145 -1.51 -0.16 25.09
CA LYS A 145 -1.20 0.26 23.71
C LYS A 145 0.29 0.14 23.36
N ILE A 146 1.15 -0.01 24.36
CA ILE A 146 2.61 -0.18 24.18
C ILE A 146 2.96 -1.68 24.09
N THR A 147 2.18 -2.56 24.75
CA THR A 147 2.43 -4.00 24.78
C THR A 147 1.87 -4.73 23.55
N TYR A 148 2.47 -4.55 22.37
CA TYR A 148 2.32 -5.44 21.19
C TYR A 148 3.53 -5.33 20.27
#